data_AF-A0A812NLS9-F1
#
_entry.id   AF-A0A812NLS9-F1
#
_cell.length_a   1.000
_cell.length_b   1.000
_cell.length_c   1.000
_cell.angle_alpha   90.00
_cell.angle_beta   90.00
_cell.angle_gamma   90.00
#
_symmetry.space_group_name_H-M   'P 1'
#
loop_
_entity.id
_entity.type
_entity.pdbx_description
1 polymer ?
#
loop_
_entity_poly.entity_id
_entity_poly.type
_entity_poly.pdbx_seq_one_letter_code
_entity_poly.pdbx_strand_id
1 'polypeptide(L)'
;MLAHSLILRAEQLVRRSFRVRPARAALFPVESGALAIATSQLRWSSEASQRNAVGNASPFVAKSCDALDVVMNKNRELRTLLKTLSWPQLMSFEAHGKTYSLPCHQAELSSHAGGLSVPRRLKYLAGFFDGDGCVRPNGLSGCSLAIGQSINHAGVLLLFLDMFGGRVRRHTPGVGLCRPMLRWEVGGPNASHAARLLAPYSIVKRQQLRLAGAWPQDKLRRQQFNKELQGLKRCDSAVVGHCTMEYIAGFFDAEGYVQQQATRTSLSLTISQKYVTVLECLKDSLAHCLSLDVQIYPLDSSYRLVVSRTSACKLLLQEMLAAGLFCKAQQAELALSLVPQNATQVREALADQVGNQNFGKRLDEDGSRRAREIVSANRKAARLKRRGELCQAESKLHEAEVLKQKHKLLKALHENQQLHDYACKLRSVRRLPTSEPQVAEPKEKCLHT
;
A
#
# COMPACT_ATOMS: atom_id res chain seq x y z
N MET A 1 60.88 -14.85 -5.04
CA MET A 1 60.58 -14.57 -3.61
C MET A 1 59.83 -13.25 -3.36
N LEU A 2 59.94 -12.22 -4.21
CA LEU A 2 59.20 -10.95 -4.03
C LEU A 2 57.69 -11.01 -4.33
N ALA A 3 57.24 -11.91 -5.21
CA ALA A 3 55.81 -12.07 -5.53
C ALA A 3 54.98 -12.72 -4.40
N HIS A 4 55.59 -13.60 -3.59
CA HIS A 4 54.90 -14.27 -2.48
C HIS A 4 54.69 -13.33 -1.27
N SER A 5 55.58 -12.36 -1.10
CA SER A 5 55.49 -11.30 -0.08
C SER A 5 54.33 -10.32 -0.36
N LEU A 6 54.05 -10.03 -1.63
CA LEU A 6 52.94 -9.16 -2.04
C LEU A 6 51.57 -9.82 -1.88
N ILE A 7 51.47 -11.13 -2.10
CA ILE A 7 50.22 -11.89 -1.92
C ILE A 7 49.86 -11.98 -0.43
N LEU A 8 50.84 -12.23 0.46
CA LEU A 8 50.59 -12.27 1.90
C LEU A 8 50.25 -10.89 2.51
N ARG A 9 50.77 -9.79 1.95
CA ARG A 9 50.37 -8.43 2.33
C ARG A 9 48.98 -8.04 1.83
N ALA A 10 48.58 -8.51 0.64
CA ALA A 10 47.22 -8.31 0.13
C ALA A 10 46.18 -9.08 0.97
N GLU A 11 46.47 -10.31 1.39
CA GLU A 11 45.58 -11.09 2.26
C GLU A 11 45.46 -10.51 3.68
N GLN A 12 46.52 -9.90 4.23
CA GLN A 12 46.45 -9.22 5.53
C GLN A 12 45.66 -7.89 5.47
N LEU A 13 45.67 -7.18 4.34
CA LEU A 13 44.86 -5.98 4.12
C LEU A 13 43.37 -6.32 3.94
N VAL A 14 43.05 -7.41 3.24
CA VAL A 14 41.65 -7.87 3.11
C VAL A 14 41.09 -8.38 4.45
N ARG A 15 41.90 -9.00 5.31
CA ARG A 15 41.48 -9.45 6.64
C ARG A 15 41.33 -8.32 7.67
N ARG A 16 41.92 -7.15 7.47
CA ARG A 16 41.74 -5.98 8.35
C ARG A 16 40.53 -5.10 7.99
N SER A 17 39.98 -5.23 6.78
CA SER A 17 38.84 -4.45 6.31
C SER A 17 37.46 -5.06 6.60
N PHE A 18 37.38 -6.24 7.23
CA PHE A 18 36.12 -6.89 7.62
C PHE A 18 36.09 -7.28 9.11
N ARG A 19 36.44 -6.33 9.99
CA ARG A 19 35.92 -6.34 11.36
C ARG A 19 34.83 -5.29 11.48
N VAL A 20 33.66 -5.59 10.91
CA VAL A 20 32.41 -4.95 11.33
C VAL A 20 32.26 -5.33 12.80
N ARG A 21 32.52 -4.38 13.70
CA ARG A 21 32.11 -4.53 15.09
C ARG A 21 30.60 -4.77 15.06
N PRO A 22 30.05 -5.82 15.69
CA PRO A 22 28.62 -5.90 15.87
C PRO A 22 28.24 -4.62 16.61
N ALA A 23 27.50 -3.74 15.93
CA ALA A 23 26.80 -2.68 16.62
C ALA A 23 25.97 -3.39 17.67
N ARG A 24 26.28 -3.15 18.95
CA ARG A 24 25.33 -3.40 20.02
C ARG A 24 24.12 -2.55 19.64
N ALA A 25 23.17 -3.16 18.94
CA ALA A 25 21.82 -2.65 18.87
C ALA A 25 21.41 -2.52 20.34
N ALA A 26 21.30 -1.28 20.81
CA ALA A 26 20.50 -1.02 21.98
C ALA A 26 19.15 -1.62 21.64
N LEU A 27 18.86 -2.78 22.23
CA LEU A 27 17.54 -3.38 22.26
C LEU A 27 16.68 -2.36 23.01
N PHE A 28 16.17 -1.38 22.28
CA PHE A 28 14.94 -0.74 22.69
C PHE A 28 13.94 -1.90 22.80
N PRO A 29 13.23 -2.04 23.94
CA PRO A 29 12.08 -2.90 23.97
C PRO A 29 11.12 -2.32 22.93
N VAL A 30 11.13 -2.90 21.74
CA VAL A 30 9.93 -2.91 20.91
C VAL A 30 8.98 -3.72 21.77
N GLU A 31 8.16 -3.03 22.56
CA GLU A 31 6.93 -3.61 23.04
C GLU A 31 6.21 -4.07 21.77
N SER A 32 6.41 -5.35 21.43
CA SER A 32 5.53 -6.12 20.59
C SER A 32 4.22 -6.22 21.37
N GLY A 33 3.53 -5.09 21.50
CA GLY A 33 2.10 -5.08 21.69
C GLY A 33 1.59 -5.90 20.53
N ALA A 34 1.17 -7.12 20.82
CA ALA A 34 0.43 -7.94 19.89
C ALA A 34 -0.76 -7.08 19.45
N LEU A 35 -0.62 -6.43 18.30
CA LEU A 35 -1.71 -5.77 17.62
C LEU A 35 -2.61 -6.91 17.18
N ALA A 36 -3.50 -7.30 18.11
CA ALA A 36 -4.67 -8.08 17.81
C ALA A 36 -5.28 -7.44 16.57
N ILE A 37 -5.59 -8.26 15.57
CA ILE A 37 -6.32 -7.82 14.39
C ILE A 37 -7.67 -7.37 14.92
N ALA A 38 -7.77 -6.10 15.28
CA ALA A 38 -9.03 -5.45 15.55
C ALA A 38 -9.79 -5.59 14.23
N THR A 39 -10.80 -6.45 14.22
CA THR A 39 -11.89 -6.31 13.28
C THR A 39 -12.41 -4.91 13.48
N SER A 40 -11.92 -3.98 12.67
CA SER A 40 -12.12 -2.55 12.84
C SER A 40 -13.59 -2.29 13.14
N GLN A 41 -13.90 -1.81 14.35
CA GLN A 41 -15.28 -1.48 14.71
C GLN A 41 -15.63 -0.17 14.03
N LEU A 42 -16.03 -0.28 12.77
CA LEU A 42 -16.48 0.87 11.98
C LEU A 42 -17.92 1.20 12.34
N ARG A 43 -18.16 2.43 12.82
CA ARG A 43 -19.51 2.93 13.06
C ARG A 43 -20.05 3.58 11.79
N TRP A 44 -21.17 3.05 11.31
CA TRP A 44 -21.87 3.48 10.10
C TRP A 44 -23.19 4.15 10.47
N SER A 45 -23.63 5.19 9.74
CA SER A 45 -24.98 5.75 9.92
C SER A 45 -26.01 5.02 9.07
N SER A 46 -27.26 4.95 9.55
CA SER A 46 -28.38 4.25 8.89
C SER A 46 -29.29 5.16 8.04
N GLU A 47 -28.85 6.35 7.64
CA GLU A 47 -29.78 7.35 7.08
C GLU A 47 -30.57 6.82 5.88
N ALA A 48 -31.89 6.79 6.10
CA ALA A 48 -32.91 6.22 5.24
C ALA A 48 -33.23 7.19 4.10
N SER A 49 -32.51 7.10 2.98
CA SER A 49 -33.02 7.64 1.72
C SER A 49 -32.36 6.99 0.50
N GLN A 50 -32.48 5.67 0.37
CA GLN A 50 -32.23 4.97 -0.90
C GLN A 50 -33.28 3.90 -1.16
N ARG A 51 -34.45 4.34 -1.65
CA ARG A 51 -35.31 3.50 -2.48
C ARG A 51 -34.60 3.38 -3.83
N ASN A 52 -34.14 2.19 -4.21
CA ASN A 52 -34.13 1.67 -5.59
C ASN A 52 -33.28 0.39 -5.70
N ALA A 53 -33.95 -0.69 -6.09
CA ALA A 53 -33.43 -1.92 -6.70
C ALA A 53 -32.20 -2.57 -6.02
N VAL A 54 -32.39 -3.18 -4.86
CA VAL A 54 -31.46 -4.23 -4.41
C VAL A 54 -31.74 -5.48 -5.26
N GLY A 55 -31.24 -5.51 -6.50
CA GLY A 55 -31.32 -6.69 -7.35
C GLY A 55 -30.73 -7.90 -6.62
N ASN A 56 -31.45 -9.02 -6.55
CA ASN A 56 -30.96 -10.22 -5.88
C ASN A 56 -29.61 -10.65 -6.51
N ALA A 57 -28.62 -11.05 -5.70
CA ALA A 57 -27.33 -11.52 -6.23
C ALA A 57 -27.35 -13.01 -6.62
N SER A 58 -28.37 -13.74 -6.12
CA SER A 58 -28.59 -15.16 -6.38
C SER A 58 -28.57 -15.60 -7.86
N PRO A 59 -29.13 -14.86 -8.84
CA PRO A 59 -29.10 -15.30 -10.24
C PRO A 59 -27.69 -15.36 -10.83
N PHE A 60 -26.72 -14.68 -10.22
CA PHE A 60 -25.35 -14.59 -10.72
C PHE A 60 -24.38 -15.61 -10.11
N VAL A 61 -24.88 -16.51 -9.25
CA VAL A 61 -24.07 -17.59 -8.69
C VAL A 61 -23.80 -18.62 -9.78
N ALA A 62 -22.51 -18.88 -10.02
CA ALA A 62 -22.08 -19.90 -10.96
C ALA A 62 -22.28 -21.30 -10.37
N LYS A 63 -22.75 -22.22 -11.20
CA LYS A 63 -22.89 -23.64 -10.87
C LYS A 63 -21.65 -24.40 -11.35
N SER A 64 -21.36 -25.53 -10.73
CA SER A 64 -20.21 -26.39 -11.11
C SER A 64 -20.32 -26.96 -12.53
N CYS A 65 -21.53 -27.04 -13.10
CA CYS A 65 -21.78 -27.48 -14.48
C CYS A 65 -21.78 -26.36 -15.51
N ASP A 66 -21.65 -25.09 -15.11
CA ASP A 66 -21.65 -23.97 -16.06
C ASP A 66 -20.38 -24.01 -16.94
N ALA A 67 -20.54 -23.73 -18.24
CA ALA A 67 -19.43 -23.55 -19.15
C ALA A 67 -18.61 -22.29 -18.80
N LEU A 68 -17.34 -22.25 -19.21
CA LEU A 68 -16.41 -21.17 -18.84
C LEU A 68 -16.92 -19.78 -19.23
N ASP A 69 -17.47 -19.63 -20.42
CA ASP A 69 -18.05 -18.38 -20.93
C ASP A 69 -19.25 -17.91 -20.09
N VAL A 70 -20.12 -18.83 -19.66
CA VAL A 70 -21.25 -18.55 -18.76
C VAL A 70 -20.74 -18.04 -17.40
N VAL A 71 -19.75 -18.72 -16.81
CA VAL A 71 -19.14 -18.29 -15.53
C VAL A 71 -18.50 -16.91 -15.67
N MET A 72 -17.79 -16.66 -16.77
CA MET A 72 -17.18 -15.35 -17.03
C MET A 72 -18.22 -14.24 -17.21
N ASN A 73 -19.36 -14.53 -17.86
CA ASN A 73 -20.46 -13.58 -17.96
C ASN A 73 -21.06 -13.25 -16.58
N LYS A 74 -21.32 -14.27 -15.76
CA LYS A 74 -21.78 -14.09 -14.37
C LYS A 74 -20.80 -13.26 -13.53
N ASN A 75 -19.49 -13.46 -13.68
CA ASN A 75 -18.48 -12.63 -13.00
C ASN A 75 -18.54 -11.17 -13.44
N ARG A 76 -18.78 -10.91 -14.74
CA ARG A 76 -18.97 -9.56 -15.27
C ARG A 76 -20.21 -8.90 -14.67
N GLU A 77 -21.33 -9.62 -14.61
CA GLU A 77 -22.59 -9.15 -14.03
C GLU A 77 -22.44 -8.86 -12.53
N LEU A 78 -21.81 -9.75 -11.75
CA LEU A 78 -21.49 -9.51 -10.34
C LEU A 78 -20.61 -8.26 -10.15
N ARG A 79 -19.61 -8.06 -11.01
CA ARG A 79 -18.77 -6.85 -10.96
C ARG A 79 -19.57 -5.59 -11.28
N THR A 80 -20.49 -5.64 -12.23
CA THR A 80 -21.41 -4.53 -12.52
C THR A 80 -22.32 -4.25 -11.33
N LEU A 81 -22.91 -5.28 -10.73
CA LEU A 81 -23.71 -5.17 -9.51
C LEU A 81 -22.90 -4.57 -8.36
N LEU A 82 -21.68 -5.04 -8.11
CA LEU A 82 -20.82 -4.49 -7.07
C LEU A 82 -20.56 -2.98 -7.25
N LYS A 83 -20.41 -2.51 -8.50
CA LYS A 83 -20.25 -1.07 -8.80
C LYS A 83 -21.49 -0.23 -8.48
N THR A 84 -22.65 -0.82 -8.22
CA THR A 84 -23.85 -0.09 -7.77
C THR A 84 -24.00 -0.12 -6.24
N LEU A 85 -23.27 -0.98 -5.54
CA LEU A 85 -23.29 -1.09 -4.09
C LEU A 85 -22.35 -0.06 -3.45
N SER A 86 -22.86 1.13 -3.11
CA SER A 86 -22.19 2.06 -2.18
C SER A 86 -21.90 1.46 -0.80
N TRP A 87 -20.79 1.86 -0.21
CA TRP A 87 -20.55 1.61 1.21
C TRP A 87 -21.46 2.50 2.06
N PRO A 88 -21.75 2.10 3.32
CA PRO A 88 -22.46 2.97 4.23
C PRO A 88 -21.68 4.27 4.47
N GLN A 89 -22.39 5.29 4.95
CA GLN A 89 -21.76 6.57 5.28
C GLN A 89 -20.77 6.38 6.43
N LEU A 90 -19.50 6.67 6.13
CA LEU A 90 -18.43 6.66 7.11
C LEU A 90 -18.51 7.88 8.03
N MET A 91 -18.80 7.64 9.32
CA MET A 91 -18.92 8.68 10.35
C MET A 91 -17.74 8.71 11.33
N SER A 92 -17.01 7.59 11.45
CA SER A 92 -15.84 7.46 12.30
C SER A 92 -14.88 6.43 11.70
N PHE A 93 -13.63 6.43 12.15
CA PHE A 93 -12.65 5.42 11.76
C PHE A 93 -11.80 5.01 12.95
N GLU A 94 -11.25 3.80 12.90
CA GLU A 94 -10.36 3.28 13.93
C GLU A 94 -8.90 3.41 13.48
N ALA A 95 -8.03 3.89 14.36
CA ALA A 95 -6.59 3.88 14.19
C ALA A 95 -5.92 3.75 15.57
N HIS A 96 -4.86 2.97 15.67
CA HIS A 96 -4.13 2.76 16.94
C HIS A 96 -5.01 2.32 18.12
N GLY A 97 -6.02 1.49 17.85
CA GLY A 97 -6.98 1.02 18.87
C GLY A 97 -7.92 2.10 19.40
N LYS A 98 -8.01 3.26 18.75
CA LYS A 98 -8.92 4.35 19.09
C LYS A 98 -9.85 4.67 17.93
N THR A 99 -11.08 5.06 18.26
CA THR A 99 -12.10 5.50 17.29
C THR A 99 -12.15 7.02 17.23
N TYR A 100 -12.02 7.57 16.03
CA TYR A 100 -12.03 9.00 15.75
C TYR A 100 -13.27 9.37 14.94
N SER A 101 -13.96 10.44 15.34
CA SER A 101 -15.13 10.96 14.63
C SER A 101 -14.71 11.72 13.37
N LEU A 102 -15.59 11.84 12.37
CA LEU A 102 -15.36 12.64 11.16
C LEU A 102 -16.25 13.89 11.14
N PRO A 103 -15.70 15.08 10.83
CA PRO A 103 -14.28 15.36 10.62
C PRO A 103 -13.49 15.26 11.94
N CYS A 104 -12.26 14.73 11.86
CA CYS A 104 -11.35 14.65 12.99
C CYS A 104 -10.41 15.86 13.00
N HIS A 105 -10.33 16.53 14.15
CA HIS A 105 -9.50 17.70 14.39
C HIS A 105 -8.31 17.40 15.31
N GLN A 106 -7.28 18.24 15.24
CA GLN A 106 -6.06 18.07 16.05
C GLN A 106 -6.33 18.02 17.56
N ALA A 107 -7.36 18.73 18.04
CA ALA A 107 -7.75 18.73 19.45
C ALA A 107 -8.19 17.35 19.99
N GLU A 108 -8.58 16.43 19.09
CA GLU A 108 -8.98 15.06 19.46
C GLU A 108 -7.76 14.12 19.62
N LEU A 109 -6.57 14.57 19.22
CA LEU A 109 -5.35 13.79 19.40
C LEU A 109 -4.87 13.93 20.84
N SER A 110 -5.09 12.89 21.65
CA SER A 110 -4.22 12.68 22.81
C SER A 110 -2.79 12.57 22.29
N SER A 111 -1.81 13.25 22.88
CA SER A 111 -0.42 13.32 22.40
C SER A 111 0.16 11.92 22.16
N HIS A 112 -0.06 11.37 20.97
CA HIS A 112 0.49 10.11 20.53
C HIS A 112 1.87 10.45 20.01
N ALA A 113 2.80 10.60 20.94
CA ALA A 113 4.21 10.76 20.62
C ALA A 113 4.70 9.44 19.99
N GLY A 114 4.43 9.24 18.69
CA GLY A 114 5.07 8.18 17.92
C GLY A 114 6.57 8.28 18.16
N GLY A 115 7.20 7.18 18.56
CA GLY A 115 8.53 7.15 19.17
C GLY A 115 9.70 7.73 18.35
N LEU A 116 9.44 8.25 17.15
CA LEU A 116 10.39 9.01 16.36
C LEU A 116 10.52 10.44 16.85
N SER A 117 11.77 10.91 16.99
CA SER A 117 12.10 12.33 17.11
C SER A 117 11.47 13.14 15.97
N VAL A 118 11.13 14.41 16.23
CA VAL A 118 10.53 15.32 15.23
C VAL A 118 11.31 15.36 13.90
N PRO A 119 12.65 15.46 13.86
CA PRO A 119 13.38 15.49 12.59
C PRO A 119 13.26 14.19 11.77
N ARG A 120 13.29 13.03 12.43
CA ARG A 120 13.09 11.72 11.77
C ARG A 120 11.68 11.60 11.23
N ARG A 121 10.68 12.05 12.00
CA ARG A 121 9.28 12.07 11.57
C ARG A 121 9.07 12.98 10.36
N LEU A 122 9.69 14.16 10.32
CA LEU A 122 9.61 15.06 9.15
C LEU A 122 10.18 14.43 7.87
N LYS A 123 11.30 13.71 7.96
CA LYS A 123 11.88 12.97 6.81
C LYS A 123 10.93 11.88 6.31
N TYR A 124 10.36 11.10 7.22
CA TYR A 124 9.33 10.10 6.90
C TYR A 124 8.11 10.74 6.22
N LEU A 125 7.54 11.79 6.82
CA LEU A 125 6.36 12.47 6.28
C LEU A 125 6.65 13.13 4.91
N ALA A 126 7.86 13.62 4.68
CA ALA A 126 8.26 14.13 3.37
C ALA A 126 8.31 13.01 2.30
N GLY A 127 8.87 11.85 2.63
CA GLY A 127 8.85 10.69 1.74
C GLY A 127 7.43 10.24 1.42
N PHE A 128 6.57 10.15 2.43
CA PHE A 128 5.17 9.78 2.24
C PHE A 128 4.40 10.81 1.39
N PHE A 129 4.61 12.10 1.66
CA PHE A 129 3.99 13.19 0.90
C PHE A 129 4.47 13.20 -0.56
N ASP A 130 5.71 12.82 -0.83
CA ASP A 130 6.22 12.73 -2.20
C ASP A 130 5.59 11.62 -3.02
N GLY A 131 5.15 10.52 -2.39
CA GLY A 131 4.31 9.51 -3.04
C GLY A 131 2.87 9.99 -3.19
N ASP A 132 2.13 10.05 -2.08
CA ASP A 132 0.66 10.21 -2.08
C ASP A 132 0.15 11.64 -1.83
N GLY A 133 1.05 12.57 -1.52
CA GLY A 133 0.71 13.96 -1.23
C GLY A 133 0.34 14.77 -2.47
N CYS A 134 -0.41 15.84 -2.25
CA CYS A 134 -0.81 16.75 -3.32
C CYS A 134 -0.75 18.19 -2.85
N VAL A 135 -0.04 19.02 -3.61
CA VAL A 135 -0.10 20.48 -3.51
C VAL A 135 -1.17 20.99 -4.46
N ARG A 136 -2.14 21.75 -3.96
CA ARG A 136 -3.24 22.30 -4.76
C ARG A 136 -3.42 23.80 -4.50
N PRO A 137 -3.69 24.59 -5.55
CA PRO A 137 -4.21 25.93 -5.36
C PRO A 137 -5.65 25.82 -4.86
N ASN A 138 -6.05 26.66 -3.90
CA ASN A 138 -7.43 26.81 -3.48
C ASN A 138 -8.06 27.98 -4.25
N GLY A 139 -8.16 27.83 -5.58
CA GLY A 139 -8.47 28.95 -6.46
C GLY A 139 -7.45 30.09 -6.31
N LEU A 140 -7.94 31.31 -6.13
CA LEU A 140 -7.08 32.46 -5.82
C LEU A 140 -6.94 32.68 -4.32
N SER A 141 -7.64 31.99 -3.41
CA SER A 141 -7.60 32.35 -1.97
C SER A 141 -6.37 31.82 -1.22
N GLY A 142 -5.65 30.85 -1.78
CA GLY A 142 -4.47 30.28 -1.12
C GLY A 142 -3.97 29.00 -1.76
N CYS A 143 -3.16 28.26 -1.00
CA CYS A 143 -2.73 26.90 -1.32
C CYS A 143 -3.19 25.93 -0.22
N SER A 144 -3.40 24.67 -0.59
CA SER A 144 -3.66 23.58 0.33
C SER A 144 -2.75 22.38 0.04
N LEU A 145 -2.41 21.67 1.11
CA LEU A 145 -1.77 20.36 1.05
C LEU A 145 -2.82 19.30 1.41
N ALA A 146 -2.79 18.17 0.72
CA ALA A 146 -3.71 17.09 0.98
C ALA A 146 -3.08 15.71 0.74
N ILE A 147 -3.51 14.72 1.53
CA ILE A 147 -3.20 13.31 1.35
C ILE A 147 -4.50 12.54 1.42
N GLY A 148 -4.75 11.65 0.46
CA GLY A 148 -5.85 10.70 0.52
C GLY A 148 -5.34 9.30 0.89
N GLN A 149 -6.05 8.60 1.76
CA GLN A 149 -5.73 7.21 2.11
C GLN A 149 -6.99 6.35 2.22
N SER A 150 -6.82 5.04 2.01
CA SER A 150 -7.85 4.08 2.39
C SER A 150 -8.07 4.12 3.90
N ILE A 151 -9.30 3.86 4.35
CA ILE A 151 -9.61 3.79 5.78
C ILE A 151 -8.70 2.81 6.56
N ASN A 152 -8.23 1.74 5.92
CA ASN A 152 -7.32 0.77 6.54
C ASN A 152 -5.93 1.33 6.87
N HIS A 153 -5.56 2.48 6.29
CA HIS A 153 -4.27 3.14 6.51
C HIS A 153 -4.48 4.55 7.06
N ALA A 154 -5.57 4.79 7.79
CA ALA A 154 -5.92 6.10 8.32
C ALA A 154 -4.88 6.64 9.32
N GLY A 155 -4.12 5.77 9.99
CA GLY A 155 -3.13 6.17 11.00
C GLY A 155 -2.10 7.18 10.48
N VAL A 156 -1.67 7.08 9.21
CA VAL A 156 -0.70 8.04 8.66
C VAL A 156 -1.30 9.44 8.53
N LEU A 157 -2.61 9.55 8.29
CA LEU A 157 -3.31 10.83 8.25
C LEU A 157 -3.29 11.52 9.62
N LEU A 158 -3.30 10.74 10.71
CA LEU A 158 -3.18 11.26 12.06
C LEU A 158 -1.76 11.79 12.33
N LEU A 159 -0.71 11.20 11.75
CA LEU A 159 0.64 11.74 11.84
C LEU A 159 0.77 13.11 11.16
N PHE A 160 0.09 13.31 10.03
CA PHE A 160 0.02 14.62 9.37
C PHE A 160 -0.82 15.62 10.17
N LEU A 161 -1.95 15.18 10.73
CA LEU A 161 -2.80 16.00 11.59
C LEU A 161 -2.07 16.47 12.86
N ASP A 162 -1.32 15.57 13.51
CA ASP A 162 -0.49 15.86 14.67
C ASP A 162 0.61 16.89 14.35
N MET A 163 1.37 16.64 13.28
CA MET A 163 2.55 17.46 12.93
C MET A 163 2.19 18.83 12.34
N PHE A 164 1.10 18.93 11.59
CA PHE A 164 0.80 20.11 10.77
C PHE A 164 -0.58 20.72 11.02
N GLY A 165 -1.38 20.14 11.91
CA GLY A 165 -2.77 20.51 12.13
C GLY A 165 -3.66 20.19 10.92
N GLY A 166 -4.70 21.00 10.72
CA GLY A 166 -5.69 20.78 9.66
C GLY A 166 -6.84 19.89 10.13
N ARG A 167 -7.32 19.03 9.23
CA ARG A 167 -8.42 18.10 9.53
C ARG A 167 -8.34 16.83 8.70
N VAL A 168 -8.84 15.72 9.25
CA VAL A 168 -9.10 14.49 8.51
C VAL A 168 -10.60 14.39 8.26
N ARG A 169 -11.00 14.23 7.00
CA ARG A 169 -12.41 14.12 6.61
C ARG A 169 -12.65 12.97 5.64
N ARG A 170 -13.91 12.60 5.48
CA ARG A 170 -14.34 11.70 4.39
C ARG A 170 -13.99 12.32 3.04
N HIS A 171 -13.31 11.56 2.19
CA HIS A 171 -12.95 11.99 0.83
C HIS A 171 -13.87 11.38 -0.22
N THR A 172 -13.93 10.05 -0.29
CA THR A 172 -14.84 9.32 -1.19
C THR A 172 -15.60 8.29 -0.36
N PRO A 173 -16.91 8.11 -0.61
CA PRO A 173 -17.73 7.21 0.19
C PRO A 173 -17.37 5.73 -0.03
N GLY A 174 -16.69 5.38 -1.13
CA GLY A 174 -16.44 4.00 -1.52
C GLY A 174 -17.64 3.37 -2.25
N VAL A 175 -17.36 2.52 -3.22
CA VAL A 175 -18.36 1.79 -4.02
C VAL A 175 -17.81 0.42 -4.41
N GLY A 176 -18.58 -0.64 -4.17
CA GLY A 176 -18.23 -2.01 -4.50
C GLY A 176 -16.90 -2.44 -3.88
N LEU A 177 -15.97 -2.86 -4.74
CA LEU A 177 -14.63 -3.27 -4.32
C LEU A 177 -13.76 -2.10 -3.85
N CYS A 178 -14.13 -0.85 -4.17
CA CYS A 178 -13.42 0.35 -3.72
C CYS A 178 -13.89 0.75 -2.32
N ARG A 179 -13.01 0.61 -1.34
CA ARG A 179 -13.26 1.03 0.06
C ARG A 179 -13.42 2.55 0.18
N PRO A 180 -14.08 3.04 1.23
CA PRO A 180 -14.10 4.47 1.56
C PRO A 180 -12.67 5.02 1.71
N MET A 181 -12.48 6.27 1.29
CA MET A 181 -11.21 6.99 1.48
C MET A 181 -11.39 8.17 2.44
N LEU A 182 -10.37 8.37 3.25
CA LEU A 182 -10.19 9.53 4.08
C LEU A 182 -9.22 10.50 3.40
N ARG A 183 -9.26 11.76 3.79
CA ARG A 183 -8.29 12.78 3.37
C ARG A 183 -7.91 13.65 4.55
N TRP A 184 -6.62 13.74 4.79
CA TRP A 184 -6.05 14.87 5.52
C TRP A 184 -5.91 16.05 4.57
N GLU A 185 -6.29 17.24 5.03
CA GLU A 185 -6.03 18.49 4.33
C GLU A 185 -5.72 19.63 5.28
N VAL A 186 -4.86 20.53 4.81
CA VAL A 186 -4.51 21.78 5.50
C VAL A 186 -4.46 22.91 4.48
N GLY A 187 -4.91 24.10 4.86
CA GLY A 187 -4.93 25.30 4.02
C GLY A 187 -4.34 26.52 4.73
N GLY A 188 -4.19 27.62 4.00
CA GLY A 188 -3.82 28.92 4.58
C GLY A 188 -2.43 28.93 5.23
N PRO A 189 -2.25 29.65 6.36
CA PRO A 189 -0.96 29.75 7.05
C PRO A 189 -0.38 28.40 7.45
N ASN A 190 -1.22 27.43 7.87
CA ASN A 190 -0.76 26.10 8.26
C ASN A 190 -0.24 25.31 7.06
N ALA A 191 -0.85 25.44 5.87
CA ALA A 191 -0.32 24.82 4.65
C ALA A 191 1.04 25.40 4.25
N SER A 192 1.20 26.73 4.35
CA SER A 192 2.47 27.40 4.11
C SER A 192 3.55 26.93 5.10
N HIS A 193 3.21 26.83 6.39
CA HIS A 193 4.11 26.30 7.42
C HIS A 193 4.51 24.85 7.17
N ALA A 194 3.55 23.96 6.94
CA ALA A 194 3.78 22.55 6.62
C ALA A 194 4.67 22.40 5.38
N ALA A 195 4.42 23.20 4.34
CA ALA A 195 5.21 23.14 3.12
C ALA A 195 6.66 23.57 3.34
N ARG A 196 6.91 24.59 4.18
CA ARG A 196 8.28 24.99 4.57
C ARG A 196 9.00 23.89 5.36
N LEU A 197 8.30 23.14 6.20
CA LEU A 197 8.89 22.04 6.96
C LEU A 197 9.20 20.81 6.11
N LEU A 198 8.34 20.50 5.14
CA LEU A 198 8.49 19.33 4.25
C LEU A 198 9.49 19.57 3.12
N ALA A 199 9.56 20.79 2.57
CA ALA A 199 10.36 21.09 1.38
C ALA A 199 11.85 20.68 1.48
N PRO A 200 12.57 20.87 2.60
CA PRO A 200 13.98 20.47 2.70
C PRO A 200 14.22 18.97 2.55
N TYR A 201 13.24 18.15 2.92
CA TYR A 201 13.34 16.69 2.91
C TYR A 201 12.66 16.04 1.69
N SER A 202 11.81 16.78 0.98
CA SER A 202 11.16 16.32 -0.25
C SER A 202 12.15 16.28 -1.42
N ILE A 203 12.01 15.28 -2.28
CA ILE A 203 12.71 15.09 -3.55
C ILE A 203 11.77 15.38 -4.70
N VAL A 204 10.58 14.77 -4.71
CA VAL A 204 9.64 14.80 -5.84
C VAL A 204 8.87 16.12 -5.91
N LYS A 205 8.42 16.62 -4.76
CA LYS A 205 7.53 17.79 -4.68
C LYS A 205 8.20 19.01 -4.08
N ARG A 206 9.53 19.04 -4.00
CA ARG A 206 10.30 20.12 -3.36
C ARG A 206 9.92 21.50 -3.91
N GLN A 207 9.92 21.67 -5.23
CA GLN A 207 9.58 22.96 -5.83
C GLN A 207 8.11 23.32 -5.61
N GLN A 208 7.20 22.34 -5.68
CA GLN A 208 5.78 22.55 -5.40
C GLN A 208 5.55 23.02 -3.96
N LEU A 209 6.26 22.41 -3.00
CA LEU A 209 6.22 22.79 -1.58
C LEU A 209 6.87 24.17 -1.34
N ARG A 210 7.94 24.53 -2.06
CA ARG A 210 8.51 25.88 -1.97
C ARG A 210 7.51 26.95 -2.41
N LEU A 211 6.82 26.74 -3.53
CA LEU A 211 5.75 27.64 -4.00
C LEU A 211 4.61 27.74 -2.98
N ALA A 212 4.18 26.62 -2.40
CA ALA A 212 3.16 26.61 -1.36
C ALA A 212 3.61 27.32 -0.07
N GLY A 213 4.87 27.14 0.32
CA GLY A 213 5.48 27.78 1.49
C GLY A 213 5.63 29.29 1.34
N ALA A 214 5.82 29.77 0.10
CA ALA A 214 5.97 31.18 -0.25
C ALA A 214 4.72 31.76 -0.95
N TRP A 215 3.54 31.17 -0.73
CA TRP A 215 2.34 31.55 -1.48
C TRP A 215 2.00 33.04 -1.31
N PRO A 216 1.89 33.82 -2.41
CA PRO A 216 1.79 35.27 -2.33
C PRO A 216 0.38 35.72 -1.92
N GLN A 217 0.29 36.92 -1.32
CA GLN A 217 -0.99 37.59 -1.04
C GLN A 217 -1.55 38.30 -2.29
N ASP A 218 -0.68 38.77 -3.18
CA ASP A 218 -1.10 39.45 -4.41
C ASP A 218 -1.82 38.51 -5.40
N LYS A 219 -2.87 39.01 -6.07
CA LYS A 219 -3.71 38.21 -6.98
C LYS A 219 -2.96 37.80 -8.25
N LEU A 220 -2.20 38.70 -8.86
CA LEU A 220 -1.46 38.42 -10.11
C LEU A 220 -0.35 37.40 -9.85
N ARG A 221 0.40 37.56 -8.76
CA ARG A 221 1.42 36.58 -8.34
C ARG A 221 0.82 35.22 -8.02
N ARG A 222 -0.38 35.15 -7.41
CA ARG A 222 -1.09 33.87 -7.18
C ARG A 222 -1.45 33.17 -8.49
N GLN A 223 -1.83 33.91 -9.53
CA GLN A 223 -2.07 33.33 -10.86
C GLN A 223 -0.77 32.78 -11.46
N GLN A 224 0.35 33.48 -11.33
CA GLN A 224 1.66 33.00 -11.78
C GLN A 224 2.07 31.71 -11.05
N PHE A 225 1.97 31.70 -9.71
CA PHE A 225 2.30 30.52 -8.90
C PHE A 225 1.40 29.32 -9.23
N ASN A 226 0.12 29.55 -9.51
CA ASN A 226 -0.78 28.50 -9.97
C ASN A 226 -0.33 27.92 -11.33
N LYS A 227 0.01 28.77 -12.31
CA LYS A 227 0.54 28.32 -13.60
C LYS A 227 1.83 27.52 -13.44
N GLU A 228 2.76 27.99 -12.61
CA GLU A 228 4.01 27.29 -12.32
C GLU A 228 3.76 25.93 -11.66
N LEU A 229 2.89 25.88 -10.65
CA LEU A 229 2.51 24.65 -9.97
C LEU A 229 1.86 23.63 -10.91
N GLN A 230 1.08 24.07 -11.89
CA GLN A 230 0.53 23.21 -12.93
C GLN A 230 1.61 22.68 -13.89
N GLY A 231 2.59 23.52 -14.25
CA GLY A 231 3.75 23.12 -15.05
C GLY A 231 4.56 22.02 -14.38
N LEU A 232 4.85 22.17 -13.08
CA LEU A 232 5.63 21.20 -12.28
C LEU A 232 5.00 19.81 -12.18
N LYS A 233 3.69 19.67 -12.40
CA LYS A 233 3.00 18.36 -12.41
C LYS A 233 3.17 17.60 -13.73
N ARG A 234 3.62 18.28 -14.79
CA ARG A 234 3.74 17.71 -16.14
C ARG A 234 5.16 17.23 -16.43
N CYS A 235 6.18 17.91 -15.91
CA CYS A 235 7.58 17.55 -16.06
C CYS A 235 8.12 16.77 -14.86
N ASP A 236 9.30 16.16 -15.03
CA ASP A 236 10.09 15.65 -13.92
C ASP A 236 10.68 16.85 -13.16
N SER A 237 10.16 17.10 -11.96
CA SER A 237 10.63 18.18 -11.07
C SER A 237 11.38 17.63 -9.85
N ALA A 238 11.79 16.35 -9.90
CA ALA A 238 12.56 15.73 -8.84
C ALA A 238 13.93 16.39 -8.70
N VAL A 239 14.37 16.59 -7.46
CA VAL A 239 15.69 17.16 -7.16
C VAL A 239 16.63 16.06 -6.73
N VAL A 240 17.73 15.88 -7.48
CA VAL A 240 18.76 14.90 -7.14
C VAL A 240 19.30 15.15 -5.73
N GLY A 241 19.34 14.10 -4.92
CA GLY A 241 19.83 14.18 -3.54
C GLY A 241 19.82 12.84 -2.83
N HIS A 242 20.55 12.80 -1.71
CA HIS A 242 20.63 11.61 -0.86
C HIS A 242 19.33 11.42 -0.05
N CYS A 243 18.78 10.20 -0.10
CA CYS A 243 17.61 9.79 0.67
C CYS A 243 18.04 9.17 1.99
N THR A 244 17.55 9.70 3.11
CA THR A 244 17.65 9.02 4.41
C THR A 244 16.72 7.81 4.47
N MET A 245 16.99 6.83 5.33
CA MET A 245 16.13 5.65 5.46
C MET A 245 14.71 6.00 5.93
N GLU A 246 14.52 7.04 6.75
CA GLU A 246 13.18 7.52 7.14
C GLU A 246 12.37 7.98 5.92
N TYR A 247 13.01 8.76 5.04
CA TYR A 247 12.39 9.20 3.79
C TYR A 247 12.03 7.99 2.90
N ILE A 248 12.95 7.02 2.76
CA ILE A 248 12.70 5.81 1.97
C ILE A 248 11.52 5.03 2.55
N ALA A 249 11.43 4.87 3.88
CA ALA A 249 10.32 4.19 4.53
C ALA A 249 8.98 4.89 4.26
N GLY A 250 8.92 6.22 4.41
CA GLY A 250 7.71 6.99 4.10
C GLY A 250 7.31 6.91 2.63
N PHE A 251 8.28 7.01 1.72
CA PHE A 251 8.04 6.87 0.29
C PHE A 251 7.57 5.45 -0.08
N PHE A 252 8.14 4.42 0.55
CA PHE A 252 7.74 3.03 0.36
C PHE A 252 6.32 2.76 0.91
N ASP A 253 5.95 3.40 2.02
CA ASP A 253 4.59 3.31 2.55
C ASP A 253 3.53 3.91 1.61
N ALA A 254 3.90 4.89 0.78
CA ALA A 254 3.04 5.39 -0.30
C ALA A 254 3.12 4.51 -1.57
N GLU A 255 4.31 4.37 -2.16
CA GLU A 255 4.51 3.84 -3.53
C GLU A 255 5.07 2.41 -3.59
N GLY A 256 5.52 1.89 -2.45
CA GLY A 256 6.15 0.59 -2.33
C GLY A 256 5.17 -0.57 -2.35
N TYR A 257 5.67 -1.75 -2.71
CA TYR A 257 4.93 -3.00 -2.71
C TYR A 257 5.81 -4.16 -2.26
N VAL A 258 5.29 -4.95 -1.31
CA VAL A 258 5.92 -6.19 -0.82
C VAL A 258 5.26 -7.36 -1.53
N GLN A 259 6.05 -8.12 -2.29
CA GLN A 259 5.55 -9.28 -3.03
C GLN A 259 6.29 -10.54 -2.64
N GLN A 260 5.54 -11.61 -2.35
CA GLN A 260 6.06 -12.96 -2.37
C GLN A 260 5.76 -13.60 -3.73
N GLN A 261 6.77 -14.20 -4.37
CA GLN A 261 6.57 -14.89 -5.65
C GLN A 261 5.74 -16.17 -5.43
N ALA A 262 4.67 -16.35 -6.20
CA ALA A 262 3.66 -17.39 -5.95
C ALA A 262 4.20 -18.83 -5.92
N THR A 263 5.33 -19.09 -6.57
CA THR A 263 5.92 -20.43 -6.74
C THR A 263 7.20 -20.64 -5.94
N ARG A 264 7.67 -19.62 -5.21
CA ARG A 264 8.99 -19.63 -4.57
C ARG A 264 8.93 -18.99 -3.18
N THR A 265 9.85 -19.40 -2.33
CA THR A 265 10.15 -18.79 -1.03
C THR A 265 11.01 -17.53 -1.23
N SER A 266 10.59 -16.67 -2.15
CA SER A 266 11.34 -15.49 -2.55
C SER A 266 10.50 -14.23 -2.46
N LEU A 267 11.13 -13.18 -1.94
CA LEU A 267 10.56 -11.85 -1.83
C LEU A 267 11.02 -10.97 -2.98
N SER A 268 10.15 -10.06 -3.39
CA SER A 268 10.48 -8.92 -4.23
C SER A 268 9.90 -7.67 -3.60
N LEU A 269 10.70 -6.62 -3.50
CA LEU A 269 10.23 -5.28 -3.16
C LEU A 269 10.22 -4.45 -4.44
N THR A 270 9.16 -3.70 -4.67
CA THR A 270 9.06 -2.85 -5.85
C THR A 270 8.56 -1.47 -5.48
N ILE A 271 9.10 -0.43 -6.13
CA ILE A 271 8.61 0.94 -6.08
C ILE A 271 8.36 1.36 -7.52
N SER A 272 7.15 1.82 -7.84
CA SER A 272 6.82 2.32 -9.18
C SER A 272 6.76 3.84 -9.17
N GLN A 273 7.28 4.50 -10.21
CA GLN A 273 7.22 5.96 -10.30
C GLN A 273 7.23 6.41 -11.77
N LYS A 274 6.52 7.49 -12.08
CA LYS A 274 6.47 8.10 -13.42
C LYS A 274 7.84 8.63 -13.86
N TYR A 275 8.61 9.17 -12.92
CA TYR A 275 9.86 9.87 -13.15
C TYR A 275 11.06 9.02 -12.71
N VAL A 276 11.98 8.74 -13.64
CA VAL A 276 13.14 7.87 -13.40
C VAL A 276 14.12 8.48 -12.40
N THR A 277 14.30 9.81 -12.42
CA THR A 277 15.19 10.55 -11.53
C THR A 277 14.93 10.23 -10.05
N VAL A 278 13.66 10.04 -9.68
CA VAL A 278 13.27 9.65 -8.31
C VAL A 278 13.81 8.27 -7.95
N LEU A 279 13.69 7.31 -8.87
CA LEU A 279 14.17 5.95 -8.65
C LEU A 279 15.69 5.87 -8.65
N GLU A 280 16.37 6.70 -9.42
CA GLU A 280 17.83 6.84 -9.39
C GLU A 280 18.31 7.37 -8.03
N CYS A 281 17.66 8.41 -7.49
CA CYS A 281 17.98 8.90 -6.14
C CYS A 281 17.82 7.81 -5.07
N LEU A 282 16.74 7.01 -5.15
CA LEU A 282 16.53 5.87 -4.24
C LEU A 282 17.59 4.80 -4.45
N LYS A 283 17.90 4.44 -5.69
CA LYS A 283 18.93 3.44 -6.05
C LYS A 283 20.29 3.83 -5.49
N ASP A 284 20.73 5.06 -5.72
CA ASP A 284 22.03 5.55 -5.26
C ASP A 284 22.11 5.55 -3.73
N SER A 285 21.02 5.96 -3.06
CA SER A 285 20.94 5.94 -1.60
C SER A 285 20.96 4.52 -1.02
N LEU A 286 20.29 3.56 -1.66
CA LEU A 286 20.31 2.15 -1.26
C LEU A 286 21.66 1.49 -1.51
N ALA A 287 22.33 1.84 -2.61
CA ALA A 287 23.69 1.39 -2.89
C ALA A 287 24.66 1.95 -1.84
N HIS A 288 24.55 3.23 -1.49
CA HIS A 288 25.41 3.87 -0.49
C HIS A 288 25.19 3.32 0.93
N CYS A 289 23.94 3.26 1.39
CA CYS A 289 23.63 2.89 2.78
C CYS A 289 23.75 1.38 3.05
N LEU A 290 23.36 0.54 2.07
CA LEU A 290 23.18 -0.90 2.29
C LEU A 290 23.96 -1.77 1.29
N SER A 291 24.74 -1.18 0.39
CA SER A 291 25.44 -1.91 -0.68
C SER A 291 24.50 -2.80 -1.51
N LEU A 292 23.25 -2.35 -1.68
CA LEU A 292 22.25 -3.08 -2.44
C LEU A 292 22.36 -2.75 -3.92
N ASP A 293 22.64 -3.77 -4.72
CA ASP A 293 22.44 -3.71 -6.16
C ASP A 293 20.94 -3.82 -6.47
N VAL A 294 20.36 -2.70 -6.92
CA VAL A 294 18.95 -2.59 -7.29
C VAL A 294 18.80 -2.21 -8.75
N GLN A 295 17.77 -2.76 -9.38
CA GLN A 295 17.55 -2.65 -10.81
C GLN A 295 16.34 -1.76 -11.08
N ILE A 296 16.43 -0.92 -12.12
CA ILE A 296 15.32 -0.09 -12.59
C ILE A 296 14.88 -0.62 -13.94
N TYR A 297 13.59 -0.94 -14.06
CA TYR A 297 12.98 -1.45 -15.28
C TYR A 297 12.02 -0.41 -15.87
N PRO A 298 12.10 -0.11 -17.18
CA PRO A 298 11.09 0.70 -17.84
C PRO A 298 9.78 -0.07 -17.97
N LEU A 299 8.66 0.66 -17.87
CA LEU A 299 7.29 0.22 -18.17
C LEU A 299 6.69 1.20 -19.18
N ASP A 300 5.52 0.89 -19.75
CA ASP A 300 4.92 1.68 -20.84
C ASP A 300 4.77 3.18 -20.55
N SER A 301 4.51 3.55 -19.29
CA SER A 301 4.28 4.94 -18.87
C SER A 301 4.94 5.31 -17.54
N SER A 302 5.81 4.45 -17.03
CA SER A 302 6.46 4.60 -15.73
C SER A 302 7.72 3.76 -15.65
N TYR A 303 8.38 3.79 -14.49
CA TYR A 303 9.55 3.01 -14.19
C TYR A 303 9.32 2.23 -12.89
N ARG A 304 10.07 1.14 -12.71
CA ARG A 304 9.98 0.32 -11.51
C ARG A 304 11.36 -0.01 -10.97
N LEU A 305 11.64 0.38 -9.73
CA LEU A 305 12.80 -0.07 -8.97
C LEU A 305 12.45 -1.40 -8.32
N VAL A 306 13.33 -2.39 -8.44
CA VAL A 306 13.09 -3.76 -7.96
C VAL A 306 14.29 -4.26 -7.15
N VAL A 307 13.98 -4.82 -5.98
CA VAL A 307 14.89 -5.65 -5.16
C VAL A 307 14.35 -7.08 -5.17
N SER A 308 15.08 -8.04 -5.74
CA SER A 308 14.56 -9.43 -5.91
C SER A 308 15.26 -10.50 -5.08
N ARG A 309 16.40 -10.19 -4.44
CA ARG A 309 17.10 -11.15 -3.58
C ARG A 309 16.44 -11.16 -2.21
N THR A 310 15.93 -12.31 -1.76
CA THR A 310 15.21 -12.42 -0.48
C THR A 310 15.97 -11.84 0.69
N SER A 311 17.29 -12.11 0.80
CA SER A 311 18.13 -11.55 1.87
C SER A 311 18.21 -10.02 1.81
N ALA A 312 18.39 -9.45 0.62
CA ALA A 312 18.40 -8.00 0.41
C ALA A 312 17.03 -7.37 0.74
N CYS A 313 15.93 -8.02 0.34
CA CYS A 313 14.58 -7.59 0.70
C CYS A 313 14.38 -7.56 2.21
N LYS A 314 14.80 -8.63 2.91
CA LYS A 314 14.69 -8.69 4.38
C LYS A 314 15.55 -7.62 5.06
N LEU A 315 16.78 -7.43 4.61
CA LEU A 315 17.65 -6.36 5.13
C LEU A 315 16.98 -4.99 4.95
N LEU A 316 16.50 -4.66 3.75
CA LEU A 316 15.84 -3.38 3.50
C LEU A 316 14.57 -3.20 4.34
N LEU A 317 13.75 -4.25 4.50
CA LEU A 317 12.56 -4.19 5.36
C LEU A 317 12.91 -3.96 6.84
N GLN A 318 13.98 -4.60 7.35
CA GLN A 318 14.47 -4.38 8.71
C GLN A 318 14.88 -2.92 8.93
N GLU A 319 15.67 -2.38 7.99
CA GLU A 319 16.14 -0.99 8.05
C GLU A 319 14.97 0.01 7.94
N MET A 320 14.00 -0.25 7.07
CA MET A 320 12.81 0.59 6.96
C MET A 320 11.95 0.53 8.24
N LEU A 321 11.76 -0.65 8.85
CA LEU A 321 11.07 -0.78 10.14
C LEU A 321 11.77 0.02 11.24
N ALA A 322 13.10 -0.09 11.34
CA ALA A 322 13.90 0.70 12.29
C ALA A 322 13.84 2.23 12.01
N ALA A 323 13.58 2.60 10.75
CA ALA A 323 13.36 3.98 10.32
C ALA A 323 11.91 4.46 10.46
N GLY A 324 10.99 3.60 10.93
CA GLY A 324 9.59 3.95 11.18
C GLY A 324 8.64 3.68 10.01
N LEU A 325 8.91 2.66 9.19
CA LEU A 325 7.91 2.08 8.27
C LEU A 325 6.64 1.78 9.06
N PHE A 326 5.51 2.24 8.55
CA PHE A 326 4.28 2.39 9.30
C PHE A 326 3.09 1.73 8.60
N CYS A 327 2.69 2.21 7.41
CA CYS A 327 1.51 1.69 6.70
C CYS A 327 1.69 0.23 6.29
N LYS A 328 2.93 -0.16 5.96
CA LYS A 328 3.32 -1.50 5.52
C LYS A 328 4.15 -2.25 6.57
N ALA A 329 4.16 -1.79 7.83
CA ALA A 329 4.91 -2.45 8.91
C ALA A 329 4.55 -3.93 9.06
N GLN A 330 3.25 -4.24 9.14
CA GLN A 330 2.78 -5.64 9.25
C GLN A 330 3.17 -6.49 8.03
N GLN A 331 3.13 -5.91 6.82
CA GLN A 331 3.57 -6.60 5.60
C GLN A 331 5.08 -6.90 5.67
N ALA A 332 5.87 -5.96 6.18
CA ALA A 332 7.30 -6.13 6.37
C ALA A 332 7.59 -7.25 7.38
N GLU A 333 6.94 -7.25 8.54
CA GLU A 333 7.08 -8.30 9.56
C GLU A 333 6.74 -9.70 9.02
N LEU A 334 5.61 -9.82 8.32
CA LEU A 334 5.22 -11.07 7.64
C LEU A 334 6.30 -11.52 6.66
N ALA A 335 6.81 -10.62 5.83
CA ALA A 335 7.87 -10.92 4.89
C ALA A 335 9.20 -11.30 5.58
N LEU A 336 9.55 -10.67 6.71
CA LEU A 336 10.71 -11.04 7.51
C LEU A 336 10.60 -12.45 8.09
N SER A 337 9.39 -12.86 8.49
CA SER A 337 9.11 -14.22 8.97
C SER A 337 9.15 -15.29 7.88
N LEU A 338 9.24 -14.92 6.59
CA LEU A 338 9.17 -15.88 5.48
C LEU A 338 10.29 -16.92 5.55
N VAL A 339 9.89 -18.17 5.69
CA VAL A 339 10.72 -19.37 5.59
C VAL A 339 10.00 -20.39 4.68
N PRO A 340 10.68 -21.46 4.21
CA PRO A 340 10.02 -22.44 3.36
C PRO A 340 8.76 -23.07 3.95
N GLN A 341 8.72 -23.27 5.27
CA GLN A 341 7.64 -23.95 5.98
C GLN A 341 6.36 -23.11 6.09
N ASN A 342 6.46 -21.78 6.16
CA ASN A 342 5.31 -20.88 6.32
C ASN A 342 4.98 -20.10 5.03
N ALA A 343 5.60 -20.43 3.91
CA ALA A 343 5.50 -19.64 2.68
C ALA A 343 4.06 -19.47 2.19
N THR A 344 3.20 -20.49 2.32
CA THR A 344 1.79 -20.39 1.92
C THR A 344 1.03 -19.44 2.85
N GLN A 345 1.23 -19.57 4.16
CA GLN A 345 0.58 -18.74 5.18
C GLN A 345 0.99 -17.27 5.04
N VAL A 346 2.29 -16.98 4.92
CA VAL A 346 2.81 -15.61 4.72
C VAL A 346 2.23 -15.01 3.44
N ARG A 347 2.13 -15.80 2.37
CA ARG A 347 1.52 -15.36 1.11
C ARG A 347 0.06 -14.99 1.32
N GLU A 348 -0.73 -15.83 1.96
CA GLU A 348 -2.15 -15.54 2.27
C GLU A 348 -2.29 -14.27 3.11
N ALA A 349 -1.54 -14.18 4.21
CA ALA A 349 -1.54 -13.01 5.08
C ALA A 349 -1.13 -11.73 4.34
N LEU A 350 -0.11 -11.76 3.48
CA LEU A 350 0.27 -10.61 2.65
C LEU A 350 -0.83 -10.18 1.68
N ALA A 351 -1.66 -11.09 1.19
CA ALA A 351 -2.75 -10.75 0.27
C ALA A 351 -3.87 -9.98 0.95
N ASP A 352 -4.18 -10.36 2.18
CA ASP A 352 -5.25 -9.75 2.96
C ASP A 352 -4.93 -8.29 3.30
N GLN A 353 -3.64 -7.95 3.26
CA GLN A 353 -3.09 -6.62 3.49
C GLN A 353 -3.01 -5.76 2.22
N VAL A 354 -3.31 -6.29 1.04
CA VAL A 354 -3.28 -5.54 -0.22
C VAL A 354 -4.70 -5.11 -0.59
N GLY A 355 -4.82 -3.98 -1.29
CA GLY A 355 -6.10 -3.50 -1.78
C GLY A 355 -6.82 -4.50 -2.70
N ASN A 356 -8.12 -4.27 -2.89
CA ASN A 356 -8.99 -5.13 -3.68
C ASN A 356 -8.76 -5.01 -5.21
N GLN A 357 -7.69 -4.38 -5.69
CA GLN A 357 -7.47 -4.22 -7.14
C GLN A 357 -7.35 -5.58 -7.87
N ASN A 358 -6.86 -6.60 -7.16
CA ASN A 358 -6.73 -7.97 -7.63
C ASN A 358 -7.76 -8.94 -7.03
N PHE A 359 -8.86 -8.42 -6.47
CA PHE A 359 -9.92 -9.22 -5.88
C PHE A 359 -10.49 -10.22 -6.90
N GLY A 360 -10.56 -11.50 -6.54
CA GLY A 360 -10.98 -12.58 -7.44
C GLY A 360 -9.90 -13.12 -8.38
N LYS A 361 -8.80 -12.39 -8.59
CA LYS A 361 -7.79 -12.76 -9.60
C LYS A 361 -6.67 -13.65 -9.07
N ARG A 362 -6.57 -13.76 -7.74
CA ARG A 362 -5.51 -14.50 -7.06
C ARG A 362 -5.71 -15.99 -7.19
N LEU A 363 -4.61 -16.73 -7.29
CA LEU A 363 -4.63 -18.18 -7.24
C LEU A 363 -4.59 -18.63 -5.77
N ASP A 364 -5.51 -19.50 -5.41
CA ASP A 364 -5.45 -20.34 -4.22
C ASP A 364 -4.26 -21.33 -4.31
N GLU A 365 -4.05 -22.12 -3.26
CA GLU A 365 -3.03 -23.18 -3.25
C GLU A 365 -3.20 -24.14 -4.42
N ASP A 366 -4.44 -24.54 -4.63
CA ASP A 366 -4.89 -25.45 -5.66
C ASP A 366 -4.64 -24.90 -7.07
N GLY A 367 -4.97 -23.64 -7.31
CA GLY A 367 -4.69 -22.90 -8.54
C GLY A 367 -3.20 -22.71 -8.77
N SER A 368 -2.43 -22.50 -7.70
CA SER A 368 -0.97 -22.42 -7.76
C SER A 368 -0.35 -23.77 -8.16
N ARG A 369 -0.85 -24.88 -7.62
CA ARG A 369 -0.44 -26.24 -7.99
C ARG A 369 -0.72 -26.50 -9.47
N ARG A 370 -1.94 -26.24 -9.95
CA ARG A 370 -2.32 -26.35 -11.37
C ARG A 370 -1.42 -25.48 -12.28
N ALA A 371 -1.13 -24.25 -11.87
CA ALA A 371 -0.24 -23.38 -12.63
C ALA A 371 1.19 -23.96 -12.77
N ARG A 372 1.71 -24.60 -11.71
CA ARG A 372 3.01 -25.30 -11.76
C ARG A 372 2.99 -26.50 -12.69
N GLU A 373 1.92 -27.30 -12.67
CA GLU A 373 1.74 -28.44 -13.57
C GLU A 373 1.73 -28.00 -15.04
N ILE A 374 0.97 -26.95 -15.36
CA ILE A 374 0.95 -26.34 -16.71
C ILE A 374 2.37 -25.92 -17.15
N VAL A 375 3.11 -25.21 -16.29
CA VAL A 375 4.49 -24.79 -16.61
C VAL A 375 5.42 -25.98 -16.79
N SER A 376 5.28 -27.02 -15.95
CA SER A 376 6.06 -28.25 -16.03
C SER A 376 5.82 -29.00 -17.34
N ALA A 377 4.56 -29.17 -17.74
CA ALA A 377 4.17 -29.81 -18.99
C ALA A 377 4.74 -29.06 -20.21
N ASN A 378 4.61 -27.73 -20.25
CA ASN A 378 5.19 -26.91 -21.32
C ASN A 378 6.73 -27.04 -21.38
N ARG A 379 7.41 -27.06 -20.23
CA ARG A 379 8.88 -27.24 -20.19
C ARG A 379 9.30 -28.63 -20.69
N LYS A 380 8.53 -29.68 -20.36
CA LYS A 380 8.76 -31.04 -20.87
C LYS A 380 8.58 -31.09 -22.38
N ALA A 381 7.48 -30.53 -22.90
CA ALA A 381 7.25 -30.43 -24.35
C ALA A 381 8.40 -29.70 -25.08
N ALA A 382 8.86 -28.56 -24.54
CA ALA A 382 9.97 -27.81 -25.12
C ALA A 382 11.32 -28.57 -25.07
N ARG A 383 11.52 -29.50 -24.12
CA ARG A 383 12.70 -30.37 -24.08
C ARG A 383 12.59 -31.50 -25.10
N LEU A 384 11.43 -32.16 -25.20
CA LEU A 384 11.15 -33.22 -26.17
C LEU A 384 11.29 -32.70 -27.60
N LYS A 385 10.75 -31.51 -27.89
CA LYS A 385 10.91 -30.84 -29.19
C LYS A 385 12.38 -30.62 -29.55
N ARG A 386 13.22 -30.23 -28.59
CA ARG A 386 14.67 -30.06 -28.79
C ARG A 386 15.42 -31.38 -29.04
N ARG A 387 14.82 -32.52 -28.70
CA ARG A 387 15.38 -33.87 -28.94
C ARG A 387 14.87 -34.53 -30.21
N GLY A 388 13.99 -33.87 -30.97
CA GLY A 388 13.35 -34.46 -32.16
C GLY A 388 12.17 -35.38 -31.85
N GLU A 389 11.75 -35.50 -30.58
CA GLU A 389 10.64 -36.37 -30.16
C GLU A 389 9.28 -35.66 -30.35
N LEU A 390 8.89 -35.41 -31.60
CA LEU A 390 7.75 -34.53 -31.94
C LEU A 390 6.39 -35.04 -31.43
N CYS A 391 6.05 -36.32 -31.65
CA CYS A 391 4.77 -36.87 -31.18
C CYS A 391 4.58 -36.77 -29.66
N GLN A 392 5.63 -37.02 -28.89
CA GLN A 392 5.58 -36.88 -27.43
C GLN A 392 5.47 -35.41 -27.01
N ALA A 393 6.15 -34.50 -27.71
CA ALA A 393 6.04 -33.08 -27.44
C ALA A 393 4.62 -32.57 -27.69
N GLU A 394 3.97 -33.00 -28.77
CA GLU A 394 2.58 -32.68 -29.10
C GLU A 394 1.61 -33.22 -28.04
N SER A 395 1.78 -34.48 -27.62
CA SER A 395 0.99 -35.06 -26.52
C SER A 395 1.10 -34.23 -25.23
N LYS A 396 2.31 -33.77 -24.88
CA LYS A 396 2.53 -32.91 -23.70
C LYS A 396 1.96 -31.50 -23.85
N LEU A 397 1.94 -30.95 -25.06
CA LEU A 397 1.26 -29.67 -25.32
C LEU A 397 -0.26 -29.81 -25.19
N HIS A 398 -0.83 -30.92 -25.68
CA HIS A 398 -2.24 -31.22 -25.53
C HIS A 398 -2.63 -31.36 -24.05
N GLU A 399 -1.85 -32.11 -23.26
CA GLU A 399 -2.02 -32.20 -21.80
C GLU A 399 -2.00 -30.81 -21.12
N ALA A 400 -1.03 -29.96 -21.49
CA ALA A 400 -0.94 -28.61 -20.96
C ALA A 400 -2.16 -27.74 -21.33
N GLU A 401 -2.74 -27.92 -22.50
CA GLU A 401 -3.93 -27.19 -22.93
C GLU A 401 -5.18 -27.61 -22.16
N VAL A 402 -5.39 -28.91 -21.96
CA VAL A 402 -6.47 -29.44 -21.11
C VAL A 402 -6.35 -28.88 -19.68
N LEU A 403 -5.14 -28.87 -19.11
CA LEU A 403 -4.89 -28.30 -17.78
C LEU A 403 -5.17 -26.79 -17.74
N LYS A 404 -4.83 -26.03 -18.79
CA LYS A 404 -5.15 -24.59 -18.88
C LYS A 404 -6.64 -24.33 -18.93
N GLN A 405 -7.41 -25.09 -19.71
CA GLN A 405 -8.86 -24.95 -19.79
C GLN A 405 -9.52 -25.22 -18.43
N LYS A 406 -9.15 -26.33 -17.78
CA LYS A 406 -9.61 -26.66 -16.43
C LYS A 406 -9.22 -25.59 -15.42
N HIS A 407 -7.98 -25.09 -15.46
CA HIS A 407 -7.51 -24.02 -14.58
C HIS A 407 -8.32 -22.73 -14.77
N LYS A 408 -8.58 -22.32 -16.02
CA LYS A 408 -9.39 -21.13 -16.33
C LYS A 408 -10.79 -21.25 -15.75
N LEU A 409 -11.46 -22.40 -15.92
CA LEU A 409 -12.81 -22.65 -15.40
C LEU A 409 -12.84 -22.59 -13.87
N LEU A 410 -11.97 -23.35 -13.20
CA LEU A 410 -11.93 -23.37 -11.73
C LEU A 410 -11.59 -21.99 -11.14
N LYS A 411 -10.68 -21.25 -11.79
CA LYS A 411 -10.37 -19.88 -11.39
C LYS A 411 -11.58 -18.96 -11.54
N ALA A 412 -12.31 -19.05 -12.65
CA ALA A 412 -13.50 -18.24 -12.88
C ALA A 412 -14.61 -18.56 -11.86
N LEU A 413 -14.81 -19.85 -11.52
CA LEU A 413 -15.75 -20.28 -10.49
C LEU A 413 -15.37 -19.74 -9.10
N HIS A 414 -14.09 -19.83 -8.74
CA HIS A 414 -13.61 -19.29 -7.46
C HIS A 414 -13.78 -17.77 -7.37
N GLU A 415 -13.47 -17.04 -8.46
CA GLU A 415 -13.73 -15.61 -8.56
C GLU A 415 -15.22 -15.30 -8.39
N ASN A 416 -16.12 -16.07 -9.02
CA ASN A 416 -17.56 -15.90 -8.90
C ASN A 416 -18.01 -15.96 -7.44
N GLN A 417 -17.59 -17.01 -6.74
CA GLN A 417 -17.91 -17.23 -5.34
C GLN A 417 -17.42 -16.06 -4.48
N GLN A 418 -16.16 -15.64 -4.64
CA GLN A 418 -15.61 -14.51 -3.88
C GLN A 418 -16.37 -13.20 -4.13
N LEU A 419 -16.74 -12.91 -5.38
CA LEU A 419 -17.51 -11.72 -5.72
C LEU A 419 -18.91 -11.75 -5.11
N HIS A 420 -19.56 -12.91 -5.16
CA HIS A 420 -20.88 -13.11 -4.56
C HIS A 420 -20.84 -12.93 -3.03
N ASP A 421 -19.89 -13.58 -2.35
CA ASP A 421 -19.75 -13.48 -0.89
C ASP A 421 -19.45 -12.04 -0.46
N TYR A 422 -18.63 -11.34 -1.22
CA TYR A 422 -18.34 -9.93 -0.97
C TYR A 422 -19.56 -9.03 -1.19
N ALA A 423 -20.37 -9.29 -2.23
CA ALA A 423 -21.61 -8.56 -2.47
C ALA A 423 -22.62 -8.77 -1.31
N CYS A 424 -22.73 -10.01 -0.83
CA CYS A 424 -23.53 -10.35 0.34
C CYS A 424 -23.02 -9.64 1.60
N LYS A 425 -21.69 -9.64 1.84
CA LYS A 425 -21.06 -8.92 2.95
C LYS A 425 -21.39 -7.43 2.90
N LEU A 426 -21.19 -6.76 1.77
CA LEU A 426 -21.52 -5.32 1.65
C LEU A 426 -22.99 -5.01 1.94
N ARG A 427 -23.91 -5.89 1.52
CA ARG A 427 -25.33 -5.74 1.84
C ARG A 427 -25.62 -5.92 3.32
N SER A 428 -24.95 -6.86 3.99
CA SER A 428 -25.13 -7.08 5.42
C SER A 428 -24.68 -5.86 6.25
N VAL A 429 -23.55 -5.24 5.87
CA VAL A 429 -23.03 -4.04 6.57
C VAL A 429 -24.03 -2.88 6.49
N ARG A 430 -24.80 -2.76 5.39
CA ARG A 430 -25.84 -1.73 5.25
C ARG A 430 -27.08 -1.97 6.11
N ARG A 431 -27.35 -3.22 6.51
CA ARG A 431 -28.56 -3.58 7.26
C ARG A 431 -28.38 -3.50 8.77
N LEU A 432 -27.17 -3.26 9.27
CA LEU A 432 -26.93 -3.13 10.70
C LEU A 432 -27.78 -1.96 11.21
N PRO A 433 -28.79 -2.22 12.07
CA PRO A 433 -29.53 -1.14 12.69
C PRO A 433 -28.51 -0.32 13.48
N THR A 434 -28.49 0.99 13.25
CA THR A 434 -27.85 1.87 14.23
C THR A 434 -28.61 1.63 15.51
N SER A 435 -27.99 0.93 16.45
CA SER A 435 -28.40 0.99 17.84
C SER A 435 -28.32 2.47 18.21
N GLU A 436 -29.46 3.17 18.11
CA GLU A 436 -29.60 4.48 18.71
C GLU A 436 -29.10 4.32 20.13
N PRO A 437 -28.13 5.13 20.59
CA PRO A 437 -27.82 5.14 22.00
C PRO A 437 -29.15 5.43 22.68
N GLN A 438 -29.71 4.44 23.39
CA GLN A 438 -30.81 4.68 24.29
C GLN A 438 -30.27 5.72 25.27
N VAL A 439 -30.62 6.98 25.02
CA VAL A 439 -30.39 8.06 25.96
C VAL A 439 -31.16 7.60 27.17
N ALA A 440 -30.45 7.10 28.18
CA ALA A 440 -31.07 6.74 29.43
C ALA A 440 -31.81 7.99 29.91
N GLU A 441 -33.13 7.94 29.89
CA GLU A 441 -33.96 9.02 30.43
C GLU A 441 -33.41 9.34 31.82
N PRO A 442 -33.09 10.61 32.11
CA PRO A 442 -32.71 10.98 33.45
C PRO A 442 -33.88 10.63 34.36
N LYS A 443 -33.73 9.62 35.21
CA LYS A 443 -34.68 9.35 36.28
C LYS A 443 -34.73 10.60 37.16
N GLU A 444 -35.76 11.43 36.96
CA GLU A 444 -36.15 12.45 37.91
C GLU A 444 -36.31 11.78 39.28
N LYS A 445 -35.37 12.07 40.17
CA LYS A 445 -35.58 11.79 41.59
C LYS A 445 -36.63 12.78 42.06
N CYS A 446 -37.88 12.31 42.20
CA CYS A 446 -38.88 12.96 43.04
C CYS A 446 -38.27 13.16 44.44
N LEU A 447 -38.02 14.41 44.79
CA LEU A 447 -37.86 14.87 46.16
C LEU A 447 -39.25 14.83 46.80
N HIS A 448 -39.49 13.87 47.67
CA HIS A 448 -40.56 13.98 48.67
C HIS A 448 -40.01 14.77 49.87
N THR A 449 -40.65 15.91 50.15
CA THR A 449 -40.71 16.57 51.45
C THR A 449 -42.12 16.41 52.00
#